data_AF-A0A328SGE3-F1
#
_entry.id   AF-A0A328SGE3-F1
#
_cell.length_a   1.000
_cell.length_b   1.000
_cell.length_c   1.000
_cell.angle_alpha   90.00
_cell.angle_beta   90.00
_cell.angle_gamma   90.00
#
_symmetry.space_group_name_H-M   'P 1'
#
loop_
_entity.id
_entity.type
_entity.pdbx_description
1 polymer ?
#
loop_
_entity_poly.entity_id
_entity_poly.type
_entity_poly.pdbx_seq_one_letter_code
_entity_poly.pdbx_strand_id
1 'polypeptide(L)' 'MYADIFGAIPIAEVLFYKGAGLGTVISFMMSVTALSLPSIVLLKKVVKNKLLAIFILIVTIGIMIIGLTFNILQGTII' A
#
# COMPACT_ATOMS: atom_id res chain seq x y z
N MET A 1 17.39 -3.95 -0.44
CA MET A 1 16.89 -3.71 -1.80
C MET A 1 15.58 -4.47 -2.04
N TYR A 2 14.62 -4.36 -1.14
CA TYR A 2 13.24 -4.79 -1.40
C TYR A 2 12.39 -3.54 -1.58
N ALA A 3 11.13 -3.71 -2.02
CA ALA A 3 10.30 -2.58 -2.43
C ALA A 3 10.35 -1.45 -1.38
N ASP A 4 10.87 -0.31 -1.82
CA ASP A 4 11.25 0.82 -0.97
C ASP A 4 10.45 2.04 -1.40
N ILE A 5 10.09 2.88 -0.45
CA ILE A 5 9.35 4.13 -0.68
C ILE A 5 10.06 4.98 -1.73
N PHE A 6 11.39 5.02 -1.74
CA PHE A 6 12.15 5.80 -2.71
C PHE A 6 11.92 5.36 -4.15
N GLY A 7 11.68 4.07 -4.41
CA GLY A 7 11.32 3.57 -5.74
C GLY A 7 9.86 3.81 -6.12
N ALA A 8 8.98 3.96 -5.12
CA ALA A 8 7.56 4.23 -5.33
C ALA A 8 7.25 5.72 -5.50
N ILE A 9 8.05 6.64 -4.93
CA ILE A 9 7.84 8.09 -5.01
C ILE A 9 7.69 8.58 -6.46
N PRO A 10 8.60 8.27 -7.41
CA PRO A 10 8.45 8.77 -8.78
C PRO A 10 7.16 8.27 -9.46
N ILE A 11 6.75 7.04 -9.15
CA ILE A 11 5.52 6.44 -9.68
C ILE A 11 4.30 7.12 -9.06
N ALA A 12 4.35 7.37 -7.74
CA ALA A 12 3.32 8.07 -6.99
C ALA A 12 3.12 9.51 -7.48
N GLU A 13 4.20 10.24 -7.74
CA GLU A 13 4.15 11.58 -8.33
C GLU A 13 3.48 11.56 -9.70
N VAL A 14 3.88 10.65 -10.58
CA VAL A 14 3.28 10.53 -11.93
C VAL A 14 1.79 10.15 -11.84
N LEU A 15 1.41 9.25 -10.93
CA LEU A 15 -0.01 8.93 -10.69
C LEU A 15 -0.80 10.15 -10.23
N PHE A 16 -0.25 10.91 -9.28
CA PHE A 16 -0.88 12.11 -8.76
C PHE A 16 -1.07 13.16 -9.85
N TYR A 17 -0.02 13.44 -10.66
CA TYR A 17 -0.10 14.37 -11.79
C TYR A 17 -1.06 13.91 -12.89
N LYS A 18 -1.27 12.60 -13.06
CA LYS A 18 -2.28 12.04 -13.98
C LYS A 18 -3.71 12.10 -13.45
N GLY A 19 -3.93 12.68 -12.26
CA GLY A 19 -5.25 12.85 -11.67
C GLY A 19 -5.72 11.70 -10.78
N ALA A 20 -4.81 10.82 -10.33
CA ALA A 20 -5.15 9.86 -9.28
C ALA A 20 -5.42 10.61 -7.96
N GLY A 21 -6.47 10.21 -7.23
CA GLY A 21 -6.75 10.78 -5.91
C GLY A 21 -5.62 10.53 -4.92
N LEU A 22 -5.41 11.46 -3.99
CA LEU A 22 -4.38 11.38 -2.93
C LEU A 22 -4.46 10.06 -2.17
N GLY A 23 -5.67 9.63 -1.80
CA GLY A 23 -5.87 8.34 -1.13
C GLY A 23 -5.39 7.15 -1.95
N THR A 24 -5.56 7.18 -3.28
CA THR A 24 -5.11 6.11 -4.19
C THR A 24 -3.57 6.08 -4.26
N VAL A 25 -2.94 7.24 -4.33
CA VAL A 25 -1.48 7.39 -4.36
C VAL A 25 -0.85 6.88 -3.06
N ILE A 26 -1.43 7.25 -1.91
CA ILE A 26 -0.95 6.83 -0.59
C ILE A 26 -1.15 5.31 -0.40
N SER A 27 -2.31 4.76 -0.79
CA SER A 27 -2.55 3.31 -0.73
C SER A 27 -1.58 2.52 -1.61
N PHE A 28 -1.22 3.06 -2.77
CA PHE A 28 -0.20 2.46 -3.63
C PHE A 28 1.15 2.39 -2.90
N MET A 29 1.64 3.50 -2.33
CA MET A 29 2.92 3.53 -1.63
C MET A 29 2.95 2.62 -0.39
N MET A 30 1.85 2.55 0.37
CA MET A 30 1.71 1.64 1.51
C MET A 30 1.71 0.17 1.09
N SER A 31 1.03 -0.16 -0.01
CA SER A 31 1.03 -1.53 -0.56
C SER A 31 2.43 -1.97 -0.97
N VAL A 32 3.17 -1.10 -1.68
CA VAL A 32 4.53 -1.39 -2.15
C VAL A 32 5.46 -1.73 -0.97
N THR A 33 5.36 -0.99 0.14
CA THR A 33 6.20 -1.25 1.33
C THR A 33 5.74 -2.44 2.15
N ALA A 34 4.44 -2.54 2.45
CA ALA A 34 3.92 -3.53 3.39
C ALA A 34 3.76 -4.94 2.78
N LEU A 35 3.45 -5.03 1.49
CA LEU A 35 3.13 -6.28 0.80
C LEU A 35 4.17 -6.67 -0.25
N SER A 36 5.41 -6.19 -0.11
CA SER A 36 6.46 -6.51 -1.07
C SER A 36 6.67 -8.04 -1.18
N LEU A 37 6.72 -8.53 -2.43
CA LEU A 37 6.95 -9.93 -2.77
C LEU A 37 8.09 -10.57 -1.96
N PRO A 38 9.27 -9.92 -1.85
CA PRO A 38 10.38 -10.48 -1.09
C PRO A 38 10.14 -10.50 0.42
N SER A 39 9.46 -9.49 0.99
CA SER A 39 9.10 -9.47 2.40
C SER A 39 8.16 -10.64 2.75
N ILE A 40 7.19 -10.93 1.87
CA ILE A 40 6.26 -12.05 2.05
C ILE A 40 6.99 -13.39 1.95
N VAL A 41 7.92 -13.55 0.99
CA VAL A 41 8.74 -14.76 0.86
C VAL A 41 9.64 -14.96 2.07
N LEU A 42 10.21 -13.87 2.62
CA LEU A 42 10.99 -13.91 3.84
C LEU A 42 10.13 -14.30 5.05
N LEU A 43 8.97 -13.66 5.24
CA LEU A 43 8.04 -13.98 6.33
C LEU A 43 7.55 -15.43 6.25
N LYS A 44 7.30 -15.96 5.05
CA LYS A 44 6.86 -17.34 4.87
C LYS A 44 7.86 -18.37 5.40
N LYS A 45 9.15 -18.04 5.48
CA LYS A 45 10.18 -18.93 6.05
C LYS A 45 10.15 -18.99 7.58
N VAL A 46 9.60 -17.98 8.25
CA VAL A 46 9.58 -17.86 9.73
C VAL A 46 8.18 -17.93 10.33
N VAL A 47 7.13 -17.68 9.54
CA VAL A 47 5.73 -17.59 9.99
C VAL A 47 4.90 -18.69 9.32
N LYS A 48 3.98 -19.32 10.07
CA LYS A 48 3.04 -20.32 9.52
C LYS A 48 2.18 -19.71 8.42
N ASN A 49 1.96 -20.45 7.32
CA ASN A 49 1.17 -19.97 6.17
C ASN A 49 -0.21 -19.39 6.55
N LYS A 50 -0.87 -19.95 7.58
CA LYS A 50 -2.16 -19.44 8.08
C LYS A 50 -2.05 -18.02 8.65
N LEU A 51 -0.98 -17.70 9.38
CA LEU A 51 -0.75 -16.37 9.94
C LEU A 51 -0.36 -15.36 8.86
N LEU A 52 0.42 -15.79 7.86
CA LEU A 52 0.79 -14.96 6.71
C LEU A 52 -0.46 -14.50 5.93
N ALA A 53 -1.40 -15.41 5.70
CA ALA A 53 -2.65 -15.09 5.02
C ALA A 53 -3.47 -14.05 5.81
N ILE A 54 -3.55 -14.19 7.13
CA ILE A 54 -4.23 -13.23 8.01
C ILE A 54 -3.53 -11.86 7.98
N PHE A 55 -2.20 -11.84 8.03
CA PHE A 55 -1.42 -10.61 7.94
C PHE A 55 -1.70 -9.85 6.64
N ILE A 56 -1.63 -10.54 5.50
CA ILE A 56 -1.91 -9.94 4.19
C ILE A 56 -3.33 -9.38 4.14
N LEU A 57 -4.30 -10.13 4.67
CA LEU A 57 -5.70 -9.71 4.71
C LEU A 57 -5.89 -8.43 5.55
N ILE A 58 -5.37 -8.40 6.77
CA ILE A 58 -5.49 -7.26 7.68
C ILE A 58 -4.82 -6.02 7.07
N VAL A 59 -3.61 -6.18 6.53
CA VAL A 59 -2.88 -5.07 5.89
C VAL A 59 -3.64 -4.55 4.69
N THR A 60 -4.15 -5.43 3.83
CA THR A 60 -4.92 -5.03 2.65
C THR A 60 -6.19 -4.27 3.03
N ILE A 61 -6.92 -4.75 4.05
CA ILE A 61 -8.11 -4.07 4.58
C ILE A 61 -7.73 -2.71 5.15
N GLY A 62 -6.65 -2.61 5.93
CA GLY A 62 -6.17 -1.34 6.48
C GLY A 62 -5.81 -0.33 5.38
N ILE A 63 -5.10 -0.77 4.34
CA ILE A 63 -4.75 0.07 3.17
C ILE A 63 -6.01 0.56 2.44
N MET A 64 -7.02 -0.30 2.26
CA MET A 64 -8.29 0.08 1.64
C MET A 64 -9.03 1.12 2.47
N ILE A 65 -9.14 0.91 3.80
CA ILE A 65 -9.83 1.85 4.70
C ILE A 65 -9.15 3.22 4.62
N ILE A 66 -7.82 3.28 4.80
CA ILE A 66 -7.07 4.54 4.77
C ILE A 66 -7.21 5.21 3.40
N GLY A 67 -7.02 4.46 2.30
CA GLY A 67 -7.13 4.99 0.96
C GLY A 67 -8.48 5.60 0.63
N LEU A 68 -9.55 4.89 0.98
CA LEU A 68 -10.91 5.34 0.76
C LEU A 68 -11.24 6.56 1.63
N THR A 69 -10.87 6.54 2.91
CA THR A 69 -11.06 7.68 3.81
C THR A 69 -10.37 8.93 3.28
N PHE A 70 -9.12 8.83 2.83
CA PHE A 70 -8.39 9.96 2.26
C PHE A 70 -8.95 10.44 0.93
N ASN A 71 -9.49 9.54 0.10
CA ASN A 71 -10.15 9.92 -1.16
C ASN A 71 -11.46 10.69 -0.89
N ILE A 72 -12.26 10.23 0.08
CA ILE A 72 -13.49 10.91 0.50
C ILE A 72 -13.17 12.28 1.12
N LEU A 73 -12.18 12.36 2.01
CA LEU A 73 -11.70 13.61 2.60
C LEU A 73 -11.24 14.60 1.52
N GLN A 74 -10.45 14.13 0.55
CA GLN A 74 -10.01 14.97 -0.57
C GLN A 74 -11.22 15.53 -1.35
N GLY A 75 -12.20 14.69 -1.67
CA GLY A 75 -13.44 15.12 -2.33
C GLY A 75 -14.34 16.03 -1.49
N THR A 76 -14.09 16.15 -0.18
CA THR A 76 -14.84 17.04 0.73
C THR A 76 -14.11 18.38 0.94
N ILE A 77 -12.80 18.44 0.69
CA ILE A 77 -11.93 19.59 0.95
C ILE A 77 -11.69 20.45 -0.31
N ILE A 78 -12.01 19.92 -1.50
CA ILE A 78 -11.96 20.62 -2.81
C ILE A 78 -13.38 20.95 -3.24
#